data_AF-A0A158DNS6-F1
#
_entry.id   AF-A0A158DNS6-F1
#
_cell.length_a   1.000
_cell.length_b   1.000
_cell.length_c   1.000
_cell.angle_alpha   90.00
_cell.angle_beta   90.00
_cell.angle_gamma   90.00
#
_symmetry.space_group_name_H-M   'P 1'
#
loop_
_entity.id
_entity.type
_entity.pdbx_description
1 polymer ?
#
loop_
_entity_poly.entity_id
_entity_poly.type
_entity_poly.pdbx_seq_one_letter_code
_entity_poly.pdbx_strand_id
1 'polypeptide(L)'
;MRRSAENKLRVVAVRIDPVIEQRLRVLAEATGRKQSFFLQRMIEEGIEAMEETWLSPDTLAKVRNGGLPELLAAHSTTSDLFDLDATITAS
;
A
#
# COMPACT_ATOMS: atom_id res chain seq x y z
N MET A 1 -12.35 28.48 -5.29
CA MET A 1 -11.11 27.74 -4.91
C MET A 1 -11.48 26.28 -4.69
N ARG A 2 -11.07 25.36 -5.57
CA ARG A 2 -11.23 23.91 -5.36
C ARG A 2 -9.88 23.36 -4.90
N ARG A 3 -9.75 23.00 -3.63
CA ARG A 3 -8.61 22.19 -3.16
C ARG A 3 -8.97 20.73 -3.42
N SER A 4 -8.60 20.21 -4.59
CA SER A 4 -8.55 18.76 -4.77
C SER A 4 -7.31 18.27 -4.03
N ALA A 5 -7.48 17.94 -2.74
CA ALA A 5 -6.49 17.13 -2.04
C ALA A 5 -6.60 15.73 -2.67
N GLU A 6 -5.76 15.48 -3.66
CA GLU A 6 -5.61 14.19 -4.31
C GLU A 6 -5.32 13.16 -3.21
N ASN A 7 -6.29 12.31 -2.92
CA ASN A 7 -6.18 11.34 -1.84
C ASN A 7 -5.22 10.24 -2.30
N LYS A 8 -3.93 10.39 -1.97
CA LYS A 8 -2.86 9.44 -2.32
C LYS A 8 -2.93 8.12 -1.54
N LEU A 9 -3.94 7.93 -0.68
CA LEU A 9 -4.10 6.69 0.08
C LEU A 9 -4.70 5.59 -0.81
N ARG A 10 -4.09 4.41 -0.77
CA ARG A 10 -4.58 3.20 -1.42
C ARG A 10 -5.28 2.31 -0.39
N VAL A 11 -6.40 1.70 -0.78
CA VAL A 11 -7.09 0.71 0.05
C VAL A 11 -6.48 -0.66 -0.23
N VAL A 12 -6.01 -1.34 0.82
CA VAL A 12 -5.47 -2.70 0.75
C VAL A 12 -6.33 -3.61 1.64
N ALA A 13 -6.90 -4.66 1.06
CA ALA A 13 -7.62 -5.69 1.81
C ALA A 13 -6.68 -6.87 2.08
N VAL A 14 -6.50 -7.21 3.36
CA VAL A 14 -5.62 -8.31 3.80
C VAL A 14 -6.43 -9.32 4.59
N ARG A 15 -6.21 -10.61 4.31
CA ARG A 15 -6.78 -11.70 5.12
C ARG A 15 -5.86 -11.94 6.31
N ILE A 16 -6.41 -11.87 7.51
CA ILE A 16 -5.68 -12.13 8.76
C ILE A 16 -6.36 -13.26 9.54
N ASP A 17 -5.57 -13.95 10.36
CA ASP A 17 -6.09 -14.95 11.28
C ASP A 17 -7.06 -14.30 12.30
N PRO A 18 -8.18 -14.96 12.67
CA PRO A 18 -9.15 -14.41 13.62
C PRO A 18 -8.54 -14.06 14.98
N VAL A 19 -7.47 -14.74 15.42
CA VAL A 19 -6.76 -14.40 16.66
C VAL A 19 -6.07 -13.04 16.53
N ILE A 20 -5.52 -12.70 15.37
CA ILE A 20 -4.91 -11.40 15.11
C ILE A 20 -5.98 -10.30 15.06
N GLU A 21 -7.13 -10.57 14.44
CA GLU A 21 -8.29 -9.66 14.43
C GLU A 21 -8.74 -9.33 15.86
N GLN A 22 -8.87 -10.35 16.72
CA GLN A 22 -9.27 -10.17 18.11
C GLN A 22 -8.26 -9.32 18.88
N ARG A 23 -6.96 -9.53 18.67
CA ARG A 23 -5.90 -8.71 19.30
C ARG A 23 -5.97 -7.26 18.86
N LEU A 24 -6.19 -7.01 17.56
CA LEU A 24 -6.38 -5.67 17.02
C LEU A 24 -7.61 -5.00 17.61
N ARG A 25 -8.71 -5.74 17.80
CA ARG A 25 -9.93 -5.24 18.46
C ARG A 25 -9.65 -4.79 19.88
N VAL A 26 -9.00 -5.63 20.69
CA VAL A 26 -8.67 -5.29 22.08
C VAL A 26 -7.76 -4.06 22.14
N LEU A 27 -6.77 -3.97 21.25
CA LEU A 27 -5.87 -2.83 21.18
C LEU A 27 -6.59 -1.54 20.78
N ALA A 28 -7.52 -1.64 19.83
CA ALA A 28 -8.41 -0.56 19.41
C ALA A 28 -9.29 -0.06 20.57
N GLU A 29 -9.97 -0.96 21.25
CA GLU A 29 -10.84 -0.65 22.40
C GLU A 29 -10.05 -0.02 23.56
N ALA A 30 -8.89 -0.60 23.91
CA ALA A 30 -8.06 -0.12 25.02
C ALA A 30 -7.46 1.29 24.78
N THR A 31 -7.25 1.68 23.52
CA THR A 31 -6.63 2.95 23.15
C THR A 31 -7.62 3.99 22.61
N GLY A 32 -8.88 3.62 22.38
CA GLY A 32 -9.88 4.47 21.74
C GLY A 32 -9.61 4.74 20.25
N ARG A 33 -8.85 3.88 19.57
CA ARG A 33 -8.48 4.03 18.14
C ARG A 33 -9.17 2.97 17.29
N LYS A 34 -9.16 3.15 15.96
CA LYS A 34 -9.69 2.14 15.00
C LYS A 34 -8.66 1.05 14.75
N GLN A 35 -9.09 -0.19 14.49
CA GLN A 35 -8.19 -1.29 14.13
C GLN A 35 -7.31 -0.98 12.91
N SER A 36 -7.87 -0.29 11.91
CA SER A 36 -7.16 0.12 10.69
C SER A 36 -5.92 0.97 10.97
N PHE A 37 -5.95 1.77 12.04
CA PHE A 37 -4.80 2.57 12.46
C PHE A 37 -3.61 1.68 12.80
N PHE A 38 -3.82 0.59 13.55
CA PHE A 38 -2.75 -0.32 13.96
C PHE A 38 -2.24 -1.18 12.80
N LEU A 39 -3.12 -1.58 11.88
CA LEU A 39 -2.71 -2.26 10.65
C LEU A 39 -1.81 -1.36 9.80
N GLN A 40 -2.21 -0.10 9.59
CA GLN A 40 -1.39 0.86 8.86
C GLN A 40 -0.03 1.06 9.55
N ARG A 41 -0.02 1.28 10.87
CA ARG A 41 1.21 1.48 11.64
C ARG A 41 2.16 0.27 11.57
N MET A 42 1.62 -0.94 11.67
CA MET A 42 2.42 -2.17 11.52
C MET A 42 3.03 -2.32 10.13
N ILE A 43 2.32 -1.90 9.08
CA ILE A 43 2.85 -1.93 7.71
C ILE A 43 3.93 -0.87 7.55
N GLU A 44 3.67 0.37 7.97
CA GLU A 44 4.59 1.50 7.83
C GLU A 44 5.90 1.29 8.60
N GLU A 45 5.84 0.70 9.79
CA GLU A 45 7.04 0.42 10.58
C GLU A 45 7.67 -0.94 10.29
N GLY A 46 6.85 -1.91 9.87
CA GLY A 46 7.31 -3.26 9.62
C GLY A 46 8.02 -3.41 8.28
N ILE A 47 7.76 -2.52 7.31
CA ILE A 47 8.27 -2.69 5.95
C ILE A 47 9.80 -2.70 5.89
N GLU A 48 10.48 -1.84 6.64
CA GLU A 48 11.95 -1.79 6.68
C GLU A 48 12.55 -3.10 7.21
N ALA A 49 11.99 -3.62 8.30
CA ALA A 49 12.42 -4.90 8.86
C ALA A 49 12.10 -6.09 7.93
N MET A 50 10.98 -6.01 7.19
CA MET A 50 10.65 -7.01 6.18
C MET A 50 11.62 -6.98 5.00
N GLU A 51 12.02 -5.80 4.53
CA GLU A 51 13.02 -5.65 3.49
C GLU A 51 14.35 -6.29 3.90
N GLU A 52 14.82 -6.04 5.12
CA GLU A 52 16.05 -6.66 5.64
C GLU A 52 15.97 -8.17 5.80
N THR A 53 14.79 -8.70 6.14
CA THR A 53 14.60 -10.14 6.35
C THR A 53 14.53 -10.91 5.02
N TRP A 54 13.91 -10.31 4.00
CA TRP A 54 13.54 -11.02 2.77
C TRP A 54 14.35 -10.62 1.54
N LEU A 55 15.03 -9.49 1.54
CA LEU A 55 15.85 -9.05 0.41
C LEU A 55 17.32 -9.41 0.63
N SER A 56 17.97 -9.86 -0.45
CA SER A 56 19.43 -9.98 -0.47
C SER A 56 20.09 -8.60 -0.26
N PRO A 57 21.29 -8.54 0.34
CA PRO A 57 22.00 -7.28 0.58
C PRO A 57 22.16 -6.40 -0.67
N ASP A 58 22.44 -7.00 -1.83
CA ASP A 58 22.52 -6.31 -3.12
C ASP A 58 21.19 -5.67 -3.55
N THR A 59 20.07 -6.35 -3.33
CA THR A 59 18.73 -5.86 -3.67
C THR A 59 18.32 -4.75 -2.70
N LEU A 60 18.60 -4.92 -1.41
CA LEU A 60 18.32 -3.93 -0.38
C LEU A 60 19.11 -2.63 -0.59
N ALA A 61 20.39 -2.73 -1.00
CA ALA A 61 21.18 -1.58 -1.42
C ALA A 61 20.55 -0.85 -2.62
N LYS A 62 20.00 -1.60 -3.59
CA LYS A 62 19.27 -1.01 -4.72
C LYS A 62 17.95 -0.35 -4.32
N VAL A 63 17.16 -0.95 -3.41
CA VAL A 63 15.94 -0.32 -2.84
C VAL A 63 16.30 1.02 -2.19
N ARG A 64 17.30 1.03 -1.30
CA ARG A 64 17.72 2.23 -0.55
C ARG A 64 18.29 3.32 -1.45
N ASN A 65 18.96 2.95 -2.53
CA ASN A 65 19.48 3.88 -3.53
C ASN A 65 18.41 4.34 -4.55
N GLY A 66 17.14 3.94 -4.39
CA GLY A 66 16.06 4.26 -5.34
C GLY A 66 16.22 3.59 -6.72
N GLY A 67 17.10 2.59 -6.80
CA GLY A 67 17.61 1.99 -8.02
C GLY A 67 16.96 0.67 -8.40
N LEU A 68 15.69 0.44 -8.05
CA LEU A 68 14.90 -0.69 -8.57
C LEU A 68 13.86 -0.24 -9.61
N PRO A 69 14.26 0.35 -10.75
CA PRO A 69 13.33 0.68 -11.82
C PRO A 69 12.72 -0.58 -12.47
N GLU A 70 13.35 -1.75 -12.38
CA GLU A 70 12.87 -2.97 -13.06
C GLU A 70 11.65 -3.59 -12.37
N LEU A 71 11.64 -3.66 -11.04
CA LEU A 71 10.45 -4.06 -10.27
C LEU A 71 9.38 -2.97 -10.30
N LEU A 72 9.79 -1.69 -10.34
CA LEU A 72 8.85 -0.58 -10.42
C LEU A 72 8.22 -0.41 -11.83
N ALA A 73 8.90 -0.84 -12.89
CA ALA A 73 8.38 -0.81 -14.25
C ALA A 73 7.29 -1.86 -14.46
N ALA A 74 7.44 -3.06 -13.88
CA ALA A 74 6.47 -4.15 -14.02
C ALA A 74 5.09 -3.85 -13.40
N HIS A 75 5.04 -3.03 -12.34
CA HIS A 75 3.78 -2.65 -11.70
C HIS A 75 3.24 -1.27 -12.15
N SER A 76 3.90 -0.64 -13.13
CA SER A 76 3.40 0.60 -13.77
C SER A 76 2.27 0.32 -14.78
N THR A 77 1.95 -0.94 -15.06
CA THR A 77 1.02 -1.33 -16.13
C THR A 77 -0.41 -1.52 -15.63
N THR A 78 -0.95 -0.55 -14.90
CA THR A 78 -2.39 -0.23 -14.94
C THR A 78 -2.58 1.28 -14.83
N SER A 79 -1.75 2.07 -15.52
CA SER A 79 -2.24 3.35 -16.04
C SER A 79 -3.31 3.03 -17.07
N ASP A 80 -4.52 2.91 -16.55
CA ASP A 80 -5.81 3.04 -17.24
C ASP A 80 -5.98 2.36 -18.60
N LEU A 81 -6.33 1.07 -18.55
CA LEU A 81 -6.95 0.36 -19.67
C LEU A 81 -8.43 0.79 -19.87
N PHE A 82 -9.01 1.49 -18.89
CA PHE A 82 -10.43 1.83 -18.83
C PHE A 82 -10.73 3.32 -19.06
N ASP A 83 -9.72 4.16 -19.31
CA ASP A 83 -9.89 5.61 -19.62
C ASP A 83 -10.12 5.85 -21.12
N LEU A 84 -10.73 4.88 -21.81
CA LEU A 84 -11.22 4.97 -23.18
C LEU A 84 -12.76 5.04 -23.18
N ASP A 85 -13.29 6.10 -22.59
CA ASP A 85 -14.65 6.60 -22.84
C ASP A 85 -14.48 8.14 -22.95
N ALA A 86 -14.92 8.89 -23.95
CA ALA A 86 -15.97 8.71 -24.92
C ALA A 86 -15.74 9.71 -26.06
N THR A 87 -15.21 9.29 -27.21
CA THR A 87 -15.35 10.08 -28.44
C THR A 87 -15.40 9.18 -29.68
N ILE A 88 -16.34 8.25 -29.70
CA ILE A 88 -16.83 7.71 -30.97
C ILE A 88 -18.26 8.21 -31.15
N THR A 89 -18.38 9.51 -31.44
CA THR A 89 -19.57 10.04 -32.09
C THR A 89 -19.57 9.50 -33.52
N ALA A 90 -20.32 8.43 -33.75
CA ALA A 90 -20.64 7.94 -35.08
C ALA A 90 -22.16 7.88 -35.21
N SER A 91 -22.73 8.88 -35.88
CA SER A 91 -23.75 8.78 -36.96
C SER A 91 -24.41 10.13 -37.18
#